data_AF-A0A917DYI9-F1
#
_entry.id   AF-A0A917DYI9-F1
#
_cell.length_a   1.000
_cell.length_b   1.000
_cell.length_c   1.000
_cell.angle_alpha   90.00
_cell.angle_beta   90.00
_cell.angle_gamma   90.00
#
_symmetry.space_group_name_H-M   'P 1'
#
loop_
_entity.id
_entity.type
_entity.pdbx_description
1 polymer ?
#
loop_
_entity_poly.entity_id
_entity_poly.type
_entity_poly.pdbx_seq_one_letter_code
_entity_poly.pdbx_strand_id
1 'polypeptide(L)'
;MPDSALRVLLKNAYKNITKNYPQKATYLTGFYREVNESIDSSRFNYFSESVFKTYKPPYTLAGAEYQGQVQVLKTRKIVHPTYEKNGVRFHGGPYLSIRGDRVLKRESIINPKSYRRYNYELEKITSYEGKPVYVVAFADKDSVFNGKIYIDKTDLAYLKIETFKQLDKKELKFIRLDYTETIIFDKKDDFWYLKYYKGVGNFKATKERFSLTAEYVTTSVDSDSVKVFSYDKQFNYVDVISRYESNTSDDFFNEYNSVIDQTQDLKKQIDLAFKTNVIDSLRRAVQSQDIDSTKTETKLPHSTEVNYFRKILSNLQLDWNLSYCPIQSFDANFDLNLNNTFYNNLHLTSVTKSNNLPIIFGVSWSYKLNRHWLITYQLGSSFKRFSNTSIKQNDIGLAYRLILNAARKPIIVESSIKYANVQYGVDFGGIDNPMKNIIIDKQKFNSKSILTGIYQQTEGIKLGVAGSIYSKKSKQLILSIDYMYPLNSSIPSFQIKEIGFFELFPSKVKISLDDSRLTMSHQSNLQLPKISSNFWFGLTYRVRL
;
A
#
# COMPACT_ATOMS: atom_id res chain seq x y z
N MET A 1 38.23 -32.90 13.38
CA MET A 1 38.52 -32.92 11.93
C MET A 1 39.29 -31.65 11.58
N PRO A 2 40.36 -31.68 10.74
CA PRO A 2 41.10 -30.47 10.37
C PRO A 2 40.23 -29.43 9.64
N ASP A 3 40.51 -28.13 9.78
CA ASP A 3 39.73 -27.03 9.17
C ASP A 3 39.62 -27.17 7.63
N SER A 4 40.69 -27.62 6.98
CA SER A 4 40.70 -27.88 5.54
C SER A 4 39.69 -28.95 5.12
N ALA A 5 39.62 -30.07 5.86
CA ALA A 5 38.68 -31.15 5.62
C ALA A 5 37.23 -30.72 5.91
N LEU A 6 37.00 -29.91 6.94
CA LEU A 6 35.67 -29.34 7.23
C LEU A 6 35.17 -28.43 6.11
N ARG A 7 36.04 -27.56 5.59
CA ARG A 7 35.68 -26.71 4.45
C ARG A 7 35.38 -27.51 3.20
N VAL A 8 36.06 -28.63 2.97
CA VAL A 8 35.75 -29.55 1.86
C VAL A 8 34.38 -30.20 2.05
N LEU A 9 34.07 -30.70 3.25
CA LEU A 9 32.74 -31.25 3.59
C LEU A 9 31.62 -30.23 3.31
N LEU A 10 31.76 -29.00 3.81
CA LEU A 10 30.76 -27.94 3.62
C LEU A 10 30.57 -27.57 2.13
N LYS A 11 31.68 -27.47 1.37
CA LYS A 11 31.62 -27.22 -0.08
C LYS A 11 30.92 -28.35 -0.82
N ASN A 12 31.15 -29.61 -0.43
CA ASN A 12 30.52 -30.77 -1.05
C ASN A 12 29.02 -30.83 -0.73
N ALA A 13 28.62 -30.57 0.52
CA ALA A 13 27.22 -30.45 0.90
C ALA A 13 26.50 -29.36 0.09
N TYR A 14 27.14 -28.20 -0.07
CA TYR A 14 26.59 -27.11 -0.89
C TYR A 14 26.41 -27.50 -2.36
N LYS A 15 27.40 -28.18 -2.95
CA LYS A 15 27.31 -28.67 -4.34
C LYS A 15 26.19 -29.68 -4.50
N ASN A 16 25.99 -30.55 -3.52
CA ASN A 16 24.94 -31.58 -3.53
C ASN A 16 23.53 -31.01 -3.41
N ILE A 17 23.34 -29.70 -3.18
CA ILE A 17 22.00 -29.09 -3.23
C ILE A 17 21.32 -29.35 -4.59
N THR A 18 22.08 -29.36 -5.68
CA THR A 18 21.56 -29.65 -7.03
C THR A 18 21.06 -31.09 -7.23
N LYS A 19 21.53 -32.01 -6.39
CA LYS A 19 21.13 -33.42 -6.41
C LYS A 19 20.02 -33.72 -5.40
N ASN A 20 20.11 -33.10 -4.23
CA ASN A 20 19.28 -33.45 -3.08
C ASN A 20 17.99 -32.63 -2.98
N TYR A 21 17.86 -31.50 -3.69
CA TYR A 21 16.70 -30.60 -3.58
C TYR A 21 15.99 -30.43 -4.93
N PRO A 22 14.73 -29.98 -4.97
CA PRO A 22 13.96 -29.88 -6.21
C PRO A 22 14.59 -28.95 -7.25
N GLN A 23 14.78 -29.47 -8.46
CA GLN A 23 15.27 -28.71 -9.62
C GLN A 23 14.13 -28.16 -10.50
N LYS A 24 12.88 -28.41 -10.13
CA LYS A 24 11.66 -27.86 -10.74
C LYS A 24 10.86 -27.09 -9.69
N ALA A 25 9.94 -26.24 -10.14
CA ALA A 25 9.06 -25.51 -9.23
C ALA A 25 8.12 -26.49 -8.51
N THR A 26 7.81 -26.20 -7.25
CA THR A 26 6.91 -27.03 -6.43
C THR A 26 5.89 -26.19 -5.70
N TYR A 27 4.74 -26.78 -5.40
CA TYR A 27 3.82 -26.27 -4.42
C TYR A 27 4.03 -26.96 -3.08
N LEU A 28 4.17 -26.17 -2.03
CA LEU A 28 4.07 -26.64 -0.65
C LEU A 28 2.77 -26.11 -0.06
N THR A 29 1.86 -27.01 0.31
CA THR A 29 0.76 -26.64 1.19
C THR A 29 1.23 -26.85 2.62
N GLY A 30 0.96 -25.90 3.50
CA GLY A 30 1.31 -26.07 4.89
C GLY A 30 0.50 -25.24 5.84
N PHE A 31 0.56 -25.68 7.08
CA PHE A 31 -0.07 -25.05 8.23
C PHE A 31 0.88 -24.05 8.86
N TYR A 32 0.36 -22.88 9.21
CA TYR A 32 1.08 -21.76 9.77
C TYR A 32 0.40 -21.27 11.03
N ARG A 33 1.18 -21.02 12.08
CA ARG A 33 0.71 -20.42 13.33
C ARG A 33 1.58 -19.22 13.67
N GLU A 34 0.95 -18.10 13.99
CA GLU A 34 1.63 -16.91 14.48
C GLU A 34 0.99 -16.44 15.78
N VAL A 35 1.81 -16.31 16.82
CA VAL A 35 1.39 -15.90 18.15
C VAL A 35 2.25 -14.70 18.57
N ASN A 36 1.59 -13.60 18.92
CA ASN A 36 2.22 -12.43 19.51
C ASN A 36 1.74 -12.27 20.94
N GLU A 37 2.64 -12.36 21.90
CA GLU A 37 2.35 -12.34 23.33
C GLU A 37 3.05 -11.16 24.01
N SER A 38 2.40 -10.56 25.00
CA SER A 38 3.03 -9.59 25.88
C SER A 38 3.89 -10.34 26.90
N ILE A 39 5.18 -10.05 26.95
CA ILE A 39 6.09 -10.63 27.95
C ILE A 39 5.76 -10.12 29.35
N ASP A 40 5.27 -8.88 29.46
CA ASP A 40 5.00 -8.23 30.74
C ASP A 40 3.70 -8.73 31.40
N SER A 41 2.71 -9.14 30.61
CA SER A 41 1.42 -9.62 31.12
C SER A 41 1.11 -11.10 30.83
N SER A 42 1.99 -11.80 30.10
CA SER A 42 1.82 -13.20 29.70
C SER A 42 0.50 -13.50 28.97
N ARG A 43 -0.06 -12.50 28.27
CA ARG A 43 -1.29 -12.62 27.47
C ARG A 43 -0.98 -12.53 26.00
N PHE A 44 -1.68 -13.30 25.16
CA PHE A 44 -1.62 -13.09 23.73
C PHE A 44 -2.27 -11.74 23.35
N ASN A 45 -1.57 -10.97 22.51
CA ASN A 45 -2.12 -9.80 21.85
C ASN A 45 -2.80 -10.20 20.54
N TYR A 46 -2.22 -11.16 19.83
CA TYR A 46 -2.76 -11.68 18.60
C TYR A 46 -2.36 -13.14 18.41
N PHE A 47 -3.29 -13.91 17.86
CA PHE A 47 -3.11 -15.28 17.45
C PHE A 47 -3.69 -15.47 16.05
N SER A 48 -3.00 -16.23 15.22
CA SER A 48 -3.58 -16.75 13.99
C SER A 48 -3.06 -18.09 13.59
N GLU A 49 -3.94 -18.75 12.86
CA GLU A 49 -3.63 -19.96 12.15
C GLU A 49 -4.09 -19.82 10.71
N SER A 50 -3.28 -20.35 9.80
CA SER A 50 -3.57 -20.31 8.38
C SER A 50 -3.07 -21.56 7.69
N VAL A 51 -3.81 -22.01 6.69
CA VAL A 51 -3.29 -22.92 5.67
C VAL A 51 -3.00 -22.10 4.44
N PHE A 52 -1.76 -22.15 3.97
CA PHE A 52 -1.38 -21.49 2.74
C PHE A 52 -0.76 -22.47 1.75
N LYS A 53 -0.86 -22.14 0.47
CA LYS A 53 -0.16 -22.79 -0.63
C LYS A 53 0.99 -21.90 -1.08
N THR A 54 2.17 -22.48 -1.18
CA THR A 54 3.41 -21.78 -1.47
C THR A 54 3.97 -22.28 -2.79
N TYR A 55 4.07 -21.39 -3.78
CA TYR A 55 4.88 -21.63 -4.97
C TYR A 55 6.36 -21.44 -4.59
N LYS A 56 7.12 -22.53 -4.63
CA LYS A 56 8.57 -22.53 -4.50
C LYS A 56 9.23 -22.61 -5.87
N PRO A 57 10.14 -21.69 -6.21
CA PRO A 57 10.94 -21.83 -7.41
C PRO A 57 11.91 -23.02 -7.28
N PRO A 58 12.42 -23.54 -8.40
CA PRO A 58 13.55 -24.47 -8.42
C PRO A 58 14.72 -24.01 -7.56
N TYR A 59 15.42 -24.94 -6.91
CA TYR A 59 16.64 -24.64 -6.16
C TYR A 59 17.82 -24.29 -7.10
N THR A 60 17.68 -24.46 -8.42
CA THR A 60 18.64 -23.96 -9.43
C THR A 60 18.58 -22.45 -9.61
N LEU A 61 17.39 -21.85 -9.46
CA LEU A 61 17.16 -20.40 -9.58
C LEU A 61 17.41 -19.67 -8.25
N ALA A 62 18.25 -20.24 -7.38
CA ALA A 62 18.38 -19.82 -5.99
C ALA A 62 19.19 -18.52 -5.81
N GLY A 63 18.72 -17.66 -4.90
CA GLY A 63 19.33 -16.37 -4.54
C GLY A 63 18.34 -15.41 -3.88
N ALA A 64 18.82 -14.25 -3.40
CA ALA A 64 17.99 -13.24 -2.71
C ALA A 64 16.89 -12.62 -3.59
N GLU A 65 17.02 -12.74 -4.91
CA GLU A 65 16.16 -12.10 -5.91
C GLU A 65 14.84 -12.83 -6.18
N TYR A 66 14.76 -14.13 -5.86
CA TYR A 66 13.55 -14.93 -6.11
C TYR A 66 12.77 -15.15 -4.82
N GLN A 67 11.60 -14.52 -4.73
CA GLN A 67 10.83 -14.45 -3.50
C GLN A 67 9.80 -15.57 -3.33
N GLY A 68 9.58 -16.42 -4.34
CA GLY A 68 8.45 -17.36 -4.37
C GLY A 68 7.11 -16.61 -4.29
N GLN A 69 6.01 -17.34 -4.11
CA GLN A 69 4.69 -16.75 -3.92
C GLN A 69 3.90 -17.54 -2.88
N VAL A 70 3.04 -16.85 -2.12
CA VAL A 70 2.19 -17.49 -1.11
C VAL A 70 0.75 -17.10 -1.39
N GLN A 71 -0.16 -18.07 -1.32
CA GLN A 71 -1.60 -17.88 -1.36
C GLN A 71 -2.18 -18.37 -0.04
N VAL A 72 -2.88 -17.50 0.69
CA VAL A 72 -3.64 -17.90 1.89
C VAL A 72 -4.90 -18.63 1.41
N LEU A 73 -5.08 -19.89 1.82
CA LEU A 73 -6.26 -20.68 1.47
C LEU A 73 -7.33 -20.54 2.55
N LYS A 74 -6.91 -20.76 3.80
CA LYS A 74 -7.77 -20.76 4.99
C LYS A 74 -7.09 -20.01 6.11
N THR A 75 -7.82 -19.21 6.87
CA THR A 75 -7.27 -18.47 8.01
C THR A 75 -8.32 -18.30 9.10
N ARG A 76 -7.86 -18.33 10.36
CA ARG A 76 -8.59 -17.85 11.53
C ARG A 76 -7.69 -16.97 12.38
N LYS A 77 -8.30 -16.10 13.17
CA LYS A 77 -7.56 -15.21 14.05
C LYS A 77 -8.31 -14.86 15.32
N ILE A 78 -7.54 -14.56 16.35
CA ILE A 78 -8.00 -13.89 17.56
C ILE A 78 -7.14 -12.65 17.74
N VAL A 79 -7.77 -11.49 17.87
CA VAL A 79 -7.09 -10.22 18.09
C VAL A 79 -7.56 -9.66 19.44
N HIS A 80 -6.65 -9.49 20.39
CA HIS A 80 -6.98 -8.84 21.64
C HIS A 80 -7.20 -7.32 21.41
N PRO A 81 -8.19 -6.66 22.05
CA PRO A 81 -8.50 -5.25 21.81
C PRO A 81 -7.32 -4.28 21.99
N THR A 82 -6.37 -4.60 22.87
CA THR A 82 -5.15 -3.78 23.07
C THR A 82 -4.17 -3.87 21.90
N TYR A 83 -4.20 -4.94 21.10
CA TYR A 83 -3.35 -5.06 19.92
C TYR A 83 -3.63 -3.97 18.90
N GLU A 84 -4.88 -3.53 18.76
CA GLU A 84 -5.23 -2.41 17.89
C GLU A 84 -4.52 -1.13 18.34
N LYS A 85 -4.45 -0.89 19.66
CA LYS A 85 -3.86 0.31 20.29
C LYS A 85 -2.33 0.34 20.27
N ASN A 86 -1.66 -0.81 20.28
CA ASN A 86 -0.21 -0.90 20.43
C ASN A 86 0.59 -0.60 19.14
N GLY A 87 -0.08 -0.43 17.99
CA GLY A 87 0.53 0.01 16.71
C GLY A 87 1.51 -0.97 16.04
N VAL A 88 1.98 -2.01 16.71
CA VAL A 88 2.92 -3.01 16.15
C VAL A 88 2.18 -3.99 15.25
N ARG A 89 2.68 -4.17 14.02
CA ARG A 89 2.13 -5.12 13.04
C ARG A 89 3.27 -5.95 12.43
N PHE A 90 3.08 -7.27 12.35
CA PHE A 90 4.05 -8.18 11.73
C PHE A 90 3.67 -8.39 10.27
N HIS A 91 4.62 -8.08 9.40
CA HIS A 91 4.46 -8.19 7.96
C HIS A 91 5.17 -9.44 7.46
N GLY A 92 4.62 -10.08 6.43
CA GLY A 92 5.33 -11.16 5.72
C GLY A 92 5.46 -12.48 6.49
N GLY A 93 4.68 -12.71 7.55
CA GLY A 93 4.63 -13.97 8.30
C GLY A 93 4.49 -15.20 7.40
N PRO A 94 3.43 -15.31 6.57
CA PRO A 94 3.23 -16.43 5.64
C PRO A 94 4.38 -16.72 4.66
N TYR A 95 5.24 -15.74 4.36
CA TYR A 95 6.44 -15.97 3.53
C TYR A 95 7.52 -16.78 4.25
N LEU A 96 7.33 -17.16 5.51
CA LEU A 96 8.22 -18.04 6.27
C LEU A 96 8.53 -19.35 5.57
N SER A 97 7.55 -19.94 4.89
CA SER A 97 7.76 -21.13 4.06
C SER A 97 8.80 -20.94 2.96
N ILE A 98 9.11 -19.70 2.57
CA ILE A 98 10.12 -19.37 1.55
C ILE A 98 11.36 -18.70 2.16
N ARG A 99 11.20 -17.69 3.01
CA ARG A 99 12.34 -16.96 3.62
C ARG A 99 13.07 -17.78 4.68
N GLY A 100 12.36 -18.70 5.35
CA GLY A 100 12.94 -19.61 6.33
C GLY A 100 13.71 -20.77 5.71
N ASP A 101 13.54 -21.02 4.41
CA ASP A 101 14.26 -22.06 3.69
C ASP A 101 15.69 -21.59 3.37
N ARG A 102 16.59 -21.74 4.34
CA ARG A 102 17.98 -21.28 4.24
C ARG A 102 18.77 -21.98 3.13
N VAL A 103 18.35 -23.19 2.74
CA VAL A 103 18.95 -23.93 1.61
C VAL A 103 18.52 -23.29 0.30
N LEU A 104 17.22 -23.07 0.08
CA LEU A 104 16.70 -22.37 -1.10
C LEU A 104 17.29 -20.95 -1.21
N LYS A 105 17.43 -20.25 -0.08
CA LYS A 105 17.98 -18.89 -0.03
C LYS A 105 19.50 -18.81 -0.16
N ARG A 106 20.20 -19.95 -0.16
CA ARG A 106 21.67 -20.03 -0.21
C ARG A 106 22.30 -19.11 0.84
N GLU A 107 21.78 -19.22 2.05
CA GLU A 107 22.18 -18.39 3.18
C GLU A 107 23.70 -18.36 3.35
N SER A 108 24.24 -17.25 3.82
CA SER A 108 25.69 -17.05 3.96
C SER A 108 26.37 -18.15 4.79
N ILE A 109 25.67 -18.74 5.77
CA ILE A 109 26.18 -19.83 6.61
C ILE A 109 26.46 -21.13 5.85
N ILE A 110 25.82 -21.37 4.70
CA ILE A 110 26.07 -22.54 3.85
C ILE A 110 26.79 -22.17 2.55
N ASN A 111 26.84 -20.89 2.19
CA ASN A 111 27.40 -20.42 0.93
C ASN A 111 28.94 -20.34 0.95
N PRO A 112 29.65 -21.07 0.08
CA PRO A 112 31.11 -21.06 0.01
C PRO A 112 31.74 -19.66 -0.14
N LYS A 113 31.03 -18.72 -0.78
CA LYS A 113 31.50 -17.32 -0.94
C LYS A 113 31.60 -16.58 0.39
N SER A 114 30.88 -17.04 1.42
CA SER A 114 30.77 -16.37 2.72
C SER A 114 31.48 -17.12 3.85
N TYR A 115 32.10 -18.28 3.60
CA TYR A 115 32.75 -19.09 4.64
C TYR A 115 33.87 -18.38 5.42
N ARG A 116 34.44 -17.31 4.89
CA ARG A 116 35.46 -16.52 5.62
C ARG A 116 34.87 -15.71 6.79
N ARG A 117 33.57 -15.41 6.74
CA ARG A 117 32.84 -14.65 7.77
C ARG A 117 32.57 -15.46 9.03
N TYR A 118 32.54 -16.79 8.93
CA TYR A 118 32.17 -17.67 10.02
C TYR A 118 33.34 -18.53 10.49
N ASN A 119 33.37 -18.82 11.78
CA ASN A 119 34.14 -19.92 12.35
C ASN A 119 33.26 -21.17 12.29
N TYR A 120 33.77 -22.28 11.75
CA TYR A 120 33.06 -23.55 11.70
C TYR A 120 33.80 -24.59 12.54
N GLU A 121 33.04 -25.42 13.23
CA GLU A 121 33.57 -26.52 14.03
C GLU A 121 32.72 -27.77 13.84
N LEU A 122 33.36 -28.92 13.61
CA LEU A 122 32.66 -30.20 13.68
C LEU A 122 32.45 -30.54 15.15
N GLU A 123 31.25 -30.27 15.67
CA GLU A 123 30.91 -30.49 17.07
C GLU A 123 30.84 -31.99 17.39
N LYS A 124 30.09 -32.75 16.59
CA LYS A 124 29.96 -34.20 16.77
C LYS A 124 29.44 -34.90 15.52
N ILE A 125 29.55 -36.22 15.54
CA ILE A 125 28.87 -37.13 14.62
C ILE A 125 27.82 -37.87 15.45
N THR A 126 26.57 -37.87 15.00
CA THR A 126 25.46 -38.48 15.75
C THR A 126 24.40 -39.03 14.80
N SER A 127 23.24 -39.43 15.32
CA SER A 127 22.07 -39.80 14.53
C SER A 127 20.95 -38.77 14.74
N TYR A 128 20.26 -38.38 13.66
CA TYR A 128 19.08 -37.53 13.69
C TYR A 128 17.98 -38.20 12.87
N GLU A 129 16.82 -38.47 13.50
CA GLU A 129 15.73 -39.27 12.91
C GLU A 129 16.22 -40.59 12.29
N GLY A 130 17.15 -41.27 12.97
CA GLY A 130 17.72 -42.55 12.52
C GLY A 130 18.82 -42.43 11.45
N LYS A 131 19.10 -41.22 10.93
CA LYS A 131 20.15 -41.00 9.92
C LYS A 131 21.46 -40.52 10.55
N PRO A 132 22.62 -41.07 10.18
CA PRO A 132 23.89 -40.58 10.67
C PRO A 132 24.19 -39.19 10.08
N VAL A 133 24.52 -38.23 10.93
CA VAL A 133 24.75 -36.83 10.55
C VAL A 133 26.06 -36.27 11.12
N TYR A 134 26.66 -35.35 10.38
CA TYR A 134 27.64 -34.38 10.89
C TYR A 134 26.90 -33.20 11.50
N VAL A 135 27.23 -32.85 12.75
CA VAL A 135 26.76 -31.62 13.39
C VAL A 135 27.88 -30.59 13.33
N VAL A 136 27.70 -29.56 12.51
CA VAL A 136 28.67 -28.48 12.33
C VAL A 136 28.14 -27.22 13.01
N ALA A 137 28.84 -26.78 14.05
CA ALA A 137 28.59 -25.49 14.68
C ALA A 137 29.18 -24.37 13.81
N PHE A 138 28.53 -23.21 13.81
CA PHE A 138 29.06 -22.00 13.20
C PHE A 138 28.89 -20.79 14.12
N ALA A 139 29.84 -19.86 14.04
CA ALA A 139 29.79 -18.57 14.73
C ALA A 139 30.19 -17.43 13.78
N ASP A 140 29.37 -16.39 13.68
CA ASP A 140 29.72 -15.17 12.94
C ASP A 140 30.85 -14.44 13.67
N LYS A 141 31.89 -14.04 12.94
CA LYS A 141 33.05 -13.34 13.54
C LYS A 141 32.70 -11.92 13.99
N ASP A 142 31.72 -11.31 13.34
CA ASP A 142 31.39 -9.89 13.52
C ASP A 142 30.04 -9.69 14.24
N SER A 143 29.37 -10.77 14.66
CA SER A 143 28.07 -10.67 15.32
C SER A 143 27.77 -11.82 16.26
N VAL A 144 26.74 -11.67 17.10
CA VAL A 144 26.23 -12.72 18.00
C VAL A 144 25.34 -13.76 17.29
N PHE A 145 25.47 -13.90 15.97
CA PHE A 145 24.71 -14.86 15.17
C PHE A 145 25.45 -16.18 15.06
N ASN A 146 24.88 -17.22 15.67
CA ASN A 146 25.52 -18.52 15.81
C ASN A 146 24.49 -19.63 15.54
N GLY A 147 24.96 -20.86 15.40
CA GLY A 147 24.05 -21.97 15.16
C GLY A 147 24.71 -23.30 14.86
N LYS A 148 23.89 -24.25 14.42
CA LYS A 148 24.29 -25.61 14.07
C LYS A 148 23.64 -26.04 12.76
N ILE A 149 24.40 -26.78 11.95
CA ILE A 149 23.96 -27.36 10.68
C ILE A 149 24.12 -28.87 10.79
N TYR A 150 23.05 -29.61 10.52
CA TYR A 150 23.02 -31.07 10.53
C TYR A 150 23.04 -31.55 9.08
N ILE A 151 24.11 -32.24 8.70
CA ILE A 151 24.38 -32.68 7.33
C ILE A 151 24.40 -34.21 7.30
N ASP A 152 23.63 -34.82 6.41
CA ASP A 152 23.61 -36.27 6.19
C ASP A 152 25.02 -36.79 5.87
N LYS A 153 25.42 -37.95 6.40
CA LYS A 153 26.74 -38.52 6.06
C LYS A 153 26.80 -39.17 4.68
N THR A 154 25.66 -39.56 4.12
CA THR A 154 25.56 -40.35 2.89
C THR A 154 25.38 -39.45 1.67
N ASP A 155 24.31 -38.67 1.64
CA ASP A 155 23.98 -37.81 0.49
C ASP A 155 24.45 -36.35 0.66
N LEU A 156 24.92 -35.98 1.86
CA LEU A 156 25.30 -34.61 2.25
C LEU A 156 24.15 -33.60 2.15
N ALA A 157 22.89 -34.02 2.29
CA ALA A 157 21.75 -33.12 2.42
C ALA A 157 21.75 -32.39 3.77
N TYR A 158 21.15 -31.20 3.82
CA TYR A 158 20.91 -30.47 5.06
C TYR A 158 19.59 -30.95 5.67
N LEU A 159 19.65 -31.56 6.85
CA LEU A 159 18.48 -32.10 7.55
C LEU A 159 17.88 -31.08 8.49
N LYS A 160 18.73 -30.33 9.18
CA LYS A 160 18.32 -29.37 10.20
C LYS A 160 19.30 -28.21 10.27
N ILE A 161 18.77 -27.02 10.44
CA ILE A 161 19.53 -25.80 10.72
C ILE A 161 18.92 -25.15 11.95
N GLU A 162 19.76 -24.96 12.96
CA GLU A 162 19.41 -24.19 14.16
C GLU A 162 20.20 -22.90 14.10
N THR A 163 19.53 -21.76 14.31
CA THR A 163 20.20 -20.48 14.43
C THR A 163 19.72 -19.76 15.67
N PHE A 164 20.59 -18.99 16.28
CA PHE A 164 20.25 -18.15 17.40
C PHE A 164 21.07 -16.87 17.36
N LYS A 165 20.43 -15.81 17.82
CA LYS A 165 21.03 -14.50 18.02
C LYS A 165 20.67 -14.04 19.42
N GLN A 166 21.67 -13.96 20.30
CA GLN A 166 21.51 -13.54 21.68
C GLN A 166 22.29 -12.25 21.92
N LEU A 167 21.59 -11.15 22.12
CA LEU A 167 22.18 -9.84 22.40
C LEU A 167 22.45 -9.67 23.90
N ASP A 168 23.40 -8.79 24.22
CA ASP A 168 23.67 -8.41 25.60
C ASP A 168 22.53 -7.55 26.17
N LYS A 169 22.15 -7.81 27.44
CA LYS A 169 20.98 -7.19 28.11
C LYS A 169 20.97 -5.65 28.12
N LYS A 170 22.13 -5.01 27.93
CA LYS A 170 22.32 -3.55 28.03
C LYS A 170 21.95 -2.76 26.76
N GLU A 171 21.74 -3.42 25.60
CA GLU A 171 21.69 -2.72 24.30
C GLU A 171 20.30 -2.54 23.65
N LEU A 172 19.19 -2.80 24.36
CA LEU A 172 17.82 -2.79 23.80
C LEU A 172 17.21 -1.37 23.63
N LYS A 173 17.84 -0.48 22.85
CA LYS A 173 17.36 0.91 22.67
C LYS A 173 16.26 1.11 21.62
N PHE A 174 16.15 0.28 20.57
CA PHE A 174 15.02 0.28 19.61
C PHE A 174 14.89 -1.09 18.93
N ILE A 175 13.65 -1.56 18.66
CA ILE A 175 13.23 -2.82 18.01
C ILE A 175 14.42 -3.69 17.54
N ARG A 176 14.96 -4.52 18.43
CA ARG A 176 15.98 -5.52 18.09
C ARG A 176 15.65 -6.84 18.77
N LEU A 177 15.68 -7.88 17.95
CA LEU A 177 15.20 -9.22 18.25
C LEU A 177 16.35 -10.10 18.73
N ASP A 178 16.25 -10.58 19.97
CA ASP A 178 16.79 -11.91 20.27
C ASP A 178 15.90 -12.89 19.53
N TYR A 179 16.50 -13.78 18.74
CA TYR A 179 15.71 -14.77 18.02
C TYR A 179 16.38 -16.12 17.98
N THR A 180 15.54 -17.15 17.99
CA THR A 180 15.92 -18.54 17.74
C THR A 180 15.12 -19.05 16.56
N GLU A 181 15.77 -19.81 15.69
CA GLU A 181 15.13 -20.47 14.56
C GLU A 181 15.53 -21.94 14.50
N THR A 182 14.55 -22.79 14.22
CA THR A 182 14.74 -24.20 13.91
C THR A 182 14.10 -24.49 12.57
N ILE A 183 14.91 -24.96 11.62
CA ILE A 183 14.50 -25.29 10.26
C ILE A 183 14.80 -26.76 10.05
N ILE A 184 13.81 -27.55 9.65
CA ILE A 184 13.95 -28.99 9.40
C ILE A 184 13.51 -29.29 7.97
N PHE A 185 14.29 -30.13 7.31
CA PHE A 185 14.02 -30.66 5.99
C PHE A 185 13.70 -32.14 6.09
N ASP A 186 12.85 -32.62 5.20
CA ASP A 186 12.53 -34.03 5.10
C ASP A 186 12.52 -34.49 3.65
N LYS A 187 12.83 -35.77 3.47
CA LYS A 187 12.93 -36.36 2.15
C LYS A 187 11.56 -36.91 1.74
N LYS A 188 11.04 -36.41 0.63
CA LYS A 188 9.86 -36.97 -0.03
C LYS A 188 10.27 -37.36 -1.44
N ASP A 189 10.01 -38.62 -1.80
CA ASP A 189 10.49 -39.21 -3.04
C ASP A 189 12.03 -39.07 -3.12
N ASP A 190 12.56 -38.46 -4.17
CA ASP A 190 14.00 -38.27 -4.36
C ASP A 190 14.56 -36.97 -3.76
N PHE A 191 13.72 -36.04 -3.32
CA PHE A 191 14.15 -34.69 -2.95
C PHE A 191 13.84 -34.31 -1.50
N TRP A 192 14.69 -33.47 -0.94
CA TRP A 192 14.52 -32.84 0.36
C TRP A 192 13.73 -31.55 0.24
N TYR A 193 12.71 -31.41 1.10
CA TYR A 193 11.82 -30.25 1.16
C TYR A 193 11.83 -29.64 2.55
N LEU A 194 11.57 -28.34 2.67
CA LEU A 194 11.28 -27.73 3.97
C LEU A 194 10.08 -28.43 4.59
N LYS A 195 10.28 -29.10 5.73
CA LYS A 195 9.22 -29.76 6.52
C LYS A 195 8.69 -28.85 7.60
N TYR A 196 9.61 -28.22 8.35
CA TYR A 196 9.25 -27.46 9.53
C TYR A 196 10.10 -26.20 9.66
N TYR A 197 9.47 -25.13 10.13
CA TYR A 197 10.13 -23.92 10.56
C TYR A 197 9.52 -23.46 11.87
N LYS A 198 10.34 -23.09 12.84
CA LYS A 198 9.96 -22.33 14.03
C LYS A 198 10.88 -21.16 14.19
N GLY A 199 10.32 -19.98 14.39
CA GLY A 199 11.05 -18.78 14.81
C GLY A 199 10.41 -18.22 16.06
N VAL A 200 11.23 -17.91 17.06
CA VAL A 200 10.81 -17.17 18.26
C VAL A 200 11.64 -15.91 18.34
N GLY A 201 11.00 -14.76 18.50
CA GLY A 201 11.66 -13.47 18.55
C GLY A 201 11.11 -12.56 19.64
N ASN A 202 11.97 -12.05 20.53
CA ASN A 202 11.58 -11.10 21.57
C ASN A 202 11.91 -9.66 21.14
N PHE A 203 10.97 -8.73 21.27
CA PHE A 203 11.18 -7.34 20.87
C PHE A 203 10.50 -6.37 21.83
N LYS A 204 11.07 -5.16 21.92
CA LYS A 204 10.49 -4.03 22.64
C LYS A 204 9.97 -3.02 21.64
N ALA A 205 8.68 -2.69 21.75
CA ALA A 205 8.05 -1.65 20.94
C ALA A 205 7.21 -0.78 21.86
N THR A 206 7.43 0.54 21.81
CA THR A 206 6.93 1.49 22.81
C THR A 206 7.44 1.15 24.23
N LYS A 207 6.56 1.04 25.23
CA LYS A 207 6.88 0.67 26.62
C LYS A 207 6.75 -0.84 26.89
N GLU A 208 6.11 -1.58 25.99
CA GLU A 208 5.81 -3.01 26.19
C GLU A 208 6.85 -3.91 25.50
N ARG A 209 7.06 -5.08 26.10
CA ARG A 209 7.86 -6.17 25.54
C ARG A 209 6.95 -7.27 25.04
N PHE A 210 7.35 -7.85 23.92
CA PHE A 210 6.56 -8.84 23.20
C PHE A 210 7.42 -10.01 22.74
N SER A 211 6.80 -11.18 22.66
CA SER A 211 7.34 -12.38 22.04
C SER A 211 6.50 -12.71 20.80
N LEU A 212 7.16 -12.90 19.66
CA LEU A 212 6.54 -13.40 18.43
C LEU A 212 7.04 -14.82 18.20
N THR A 213 6.12 -15.77 18.22
CA THR A 213 6.37 -17.14 17.77
C THR A 213 5.68 -17.34 16.42
N ALA A 214 6.44 -17.80 15.43
CA ALA A 214 5.93 -18.14 14.11
C ALA A 214 6.38 -19.54 13.73
N GLU A 215 5.42 -20.42 13.46
CA GLU A 215 5.63 -21.82 13.15
C GLU A 215 4.99 -22.19 11.82
N TYR A 216 5.65 -23.04 11.06
CA TYR A 216 5.18 -23.54 9.78
C TYR A 216 5.50 -25.03 9.64
N VAL A 217 4.52 -25.81 9.17
CA VAL A 217 4.69 -27.23 8.82
C VAL A 217 4.15 -27.49 7.43
N THR A 218 4.94 -28.11 6.57
CA THR A 218 4.49 -28.60 5.27
C THR A 218 3.64 -29.84 5.46
N THR A 219 2.41 -29.80 4.96
CA THR A 219 1.46 -30.92 5.03
C THR A 219 1.34 -31.65 3.69
N SER A 220 1.61 -30.97 2.57
CA SER A 220 1.73 -31.63 1.28
C SER A 220 2.69 -30.91 0.33
N VAL A 221 3.23 -31.70 -0.59
CA VAL A 221 4.14 -31.26 -1.66
C VAL A 221 3.59 -31.80 -2.97
N ASP A 222 3.49 -30.91 -3.96
CA ASP A 222 3.01 -31.16 -5.31
C ASP A 222 4.03 -30.57 -6.31
N SER A 223 4.53 -31.41 -7.21
CA SER A 223 5.52 -31.07 -8.24
C SER A 223 4.94 -31.06 -9.65
N ASP A 224 3.66 -31.39 -9.82
CA ASP A 224 3.06 -31.60 -11.12
C ASP A 224 2.33 -30.34 -11.59
N SER A 225 2.58 -29.92 -12.84
CA SER A 225 1.91 -28.78 -13.47
C SER A 225 1.92 -27.48 -12.63
N VAL A 226 3.01 -27.22 -11.92
CA VAL A 226 3.15 -26.08 -11.02
C VAL A 226 3.25 -24.76 -11.79
N LYS A 227 2.35 -23.82 -11.47
CA LYS A 227 2.29 -22.49 -12.09
C LYS A 227 2.42 -21.39 -11.03
N VAL A 228 2.86 -20.21 -11.44
CA VAL A 228 2.77 -19.03 -10.57
C VAL A 228 1.31 -18.70 -10.27
N PHE A 229 1.02 -18.23 -9.06
CA PHE A 229 -0.29 -17.70 -8.68
C PHE A 229 -0.57 -16.38 -9.42
N SER A 230 -1.85 -16.13 -9.70
CA SER A 230 -2.30 -14.81 -10.11
C SER A 230 -2.16 -13.82 -8.95
N TYR A 231 -1.85 -12.56 -9.24
CA TYR A 231 -1.45 -11.52 -8.30
C TYR A 231 -2.53 -11.21 -7.27
N ASP A 232 -3.80 -11.32 -7.66
CA ASP A 232 -4.97 -11.19 -6.78
C ASP A 232 -5.03 -12.28 -5.71
N LYS A 233 -4.42 -13.45 -5.96
CA LYS A 233 -4.32 -14.57 -5.01
C LYS A 233 -3.04 -14.51 -4.16
N GLN A 234 -2.10 -13.61 -4.46
CA GLN A 234 -0.80 -13.54 -3.79
C GLN A 234 -0.86 -12.71 -2.49
N PHE A 235 -0.50 -13.34 -1.38
CA PHE A 235 -0.09 -12.66 -0.14
C PHE A 235 1.22 -11.89 -0.37
N ASN A 236 1.42 -10.78 0.31
CA ASN A 236 2.58 -9.89 0.09
C ASN A 236 3.42 -9.68 1.33
N TYR A 237 4.70 -9.37 1.13
CA TYR A 237 5.60 -9.08 2.24
C TYR A 237 5.19 -7.91 3.11
N VAL A 238 4.34 -7.01 2.62
CA VAL A 238 3.77 -5.88 3.40
C VAL A 238 2.37 -6.19 3.94
N ASP A 239 1.79 -7.33 3.58
CA ASP A 239 0.50 -7.72 4.12
C ASP A 239 0.66 -8.19 5.57
N VAL A 240 -0.38 -7.98 6.35
CA VAL A 240 -0.44 -8.35 7.77
C VAL A 240 -1.50 -9.43 7.90
N ILE A 241 -1.11 -10.63 8.30
CA ILE A 241 -2.02 -11.77 8.41
C ILE A 241 -3.17 -11.49 9.41
N SER A 242 -2.91 -10.69 10.45
CA SER A 242 -3.93 -10.24 11.42
C SER A 242 -5.04 -9.39 10.84
N ARG A 243 -4.90 -8.88 9.61
CA ARG A 243 -5.94 -8.14 8.92
C ARG A 243 -6.81 -8.99 7.99
N TYR A 244 -6.42 -10.22 7.68
CA TYR A 244 -7.25 -11.11 6.85
C TYR A 244 -8.51 -11.51 7.63
N GLU A 245 -9.65 -11.51 6.95
CA GLU A 245 -10.91 -11.99 7.53
C GLU A 245 -10.87 -13.51 7.69
N SER A 246 -11.37 -14.02 8.81
CA SER A 246 -11.52 -15.45 9.00
C SER A 246 -12.49 -15.98 7.94
N ASN A 247 -12.09 -17.04 7.23
CA ASN A 247 -12.82 -17.55 6.06
C ASN A 247 -13.15 -19.05 6.19
N THR A 248 -13.14 -19.57 7.41
CA THR A 248 -13.37 -20.97 7.74
C THR A 248 -13.85 -21.11 9.18
N SER A 249 -14.48 -22.25 9.49
CA SER A 249 -14.88 -22.60 10.87
C SER A 249 -13.68 -22.97 11.73
N ASP A 250 -13.83 -22.86 13.04
CA ASP A 250 -12.78 -23.23 13.99
C ASP A 250 -12.48 -24.75 13.96
N ASP A 251 -13.49 -25.58 13.70
CA ASP A 251 -13.35 -27.03 13.63
C ASP A 251 -12.41 -27.50 12.53
N PHE A 252 -12.31 -26.75 11.43
CA PHE A 252 -11.39 -27.04 10.33
C PHE A 252 -9.94 -27.19 10.81
N PHE A 253 -9.55 -26.42 11.84
CA PHE A 253 -8.17 -26.42 12.33
C PHE A 253 -7.89 -27.49 13.39
N ASN A 254 -8.91 -28.20 13.88
CA ASN A 254 -8.71 -29.24 14.90
C ASN A 254 -7.79 -30.37 14.42
N GLU A 255 -7.86 -30.72 13.14
CA GLU A 255 -6.96 -31.72 12.52
C GLU A 255 -5.50 -31.27 12.54
N TYR A 256 -5.24 -29.97 12.34
CA TYR A 256 -3.90 -29.37 12.33
C TYR A 256 -3.33 -29.13 13.73
N ASN A 257 -4.17 -29.10 14.77
CA ASN A 257 -3.71 -28.98 16.15
C ASN A 257 -2.88 -30.19 16.61
N SER A 258 -3.00 -31.34 15.93
CA SER A 258 -2.14 -32.51 16.13
C SER A 258 -0.76 -32.38 15.47
N VAL A 259 -0.58 -31.42 14.56
CA VAL A 259 0.64 -31.22 13.77
C VAL A 259 1.62 -30.27 14.47
N ILE A 260 1.12 -29.34 15.28
CA ILE A 260 1.93 -28.45 16.14
C ILE A 260 1.32 -28.43 17.54
N ASP A 261 2.04 -29.02 18.50
CA ASP A 261 1.67 -29.01 19.90
C ASP A 261 1.47 -27.59 20.44
N GLN A 262 0.33 -27.37 21.07
CA GLN A 262 0.02 -26.16 21.80
C GLN A 262 0.42 -26.34 23.27
N THR A 263 1.01 -25.32 23.88
CA THR A 263 1.15 -25.32 25.35
C THR A 263 -0.25 -25.34 25.97
N GLN A 264 -0.39 -25.98 27.14
CA GLN A 264 -1.68 -26.05 27.83
C GLN A 264 -2.27 -24.66 28.11
N ASP A 265 -1.40 -23.69 28.42
CA ASP A 265 -1.79 -22.31 28.67
C ASP A 265 -2.29 -21.61 27.40
N LEU A 266 -1.57 -21.73 26.28
CA LEU A 266 -2.00 -21.19 24.99
C LEU A 266 -3.35 -21.78 24.56
N LYS A 267 -3.51 -23.10 24.70
CA LYS A 267 -4.77 -23.79 24.40
C LYS A 267 -5.92 -23.24 25.25
N LYS A 268 -5.71 -23.08 26.56
CA LYS A 268 -6.72 -22.52 27.48
C LYS A 268 -7.09 -21.08 27.11
N GLN A 269 -6.11 -20.24 26.77
CA GLN A 269 -6.33 -18.86 26.35
C GLN A 269 -7.12 -18.78 25.03
N ILE A 270 -6.81 -19.66 24.07
CA ILE A 270 -7.51 -19.80 22.78
C ILE A 270 -8.96 -20.25 23.00
N ASP A 271 -9.17 -21.33 23.77
CA ASP A 271 -10.51 -21.89 24.03
C ASP A 271 -11.41 -20.87 24.73
N LEU A 272 -10.87 -20.11 25.70
CA LEU A 272 -11.60 -19.06 26.40
C LEU A 272 -11.99 -17.92 25.45
N ALA A 273 -11.08 -17.49 24.59
CA ALA A 273 -11.31 -16.41 23.64
C ALA A 273 -12.35 -16.80 22.58
N PHE A 274 -12.30 -18.03 22.04
CA PHE A 274 -13.31 -18.53 21.11
C PHE A 274 -14.68 -18.68 21.78
N LYS A 275 -14.75 -19.24 23.00
CA LYS A 275 -16.00 -19.29 23.77
C LYS A 275 -16.60 -17.90 23.99
N THR A 276 -15.78 -16.92 24.33
CA THR A 276 -16.22 -15.53 24.55
C THR A 276 -16.74 -14.91 23.25
N ASN A 277 -16.03 -15.09 22.14
CA ASN A 277 -16.47 -14.59 20.82
C ASN A 277 -17.78 -15.24 20.36
N VAL A 278 -17.96 -16.55 20.62
CA VAL A 278 -19.20 -17.27 20.34
C VAL A 278 -20.32 -16.73 21.22
N ILE A 279 -20.11 -16.59 22.53
CA ILE A 279 -21.10 -16.01 23.46
C ILE A 279 -21.46 -14.58 23.05
N ASP A 280 -20.51 -13.75 22.65
CA ASP A 280 -20.76 -12.38 22.20
C ASP A 280 -21.44 -12.32 20.83
N SER A 281 -21.21 -13.31 19.96
CA SER A 281 -21.93 -13.44 18.69
C SER A 281 -23.37 -13.93 18.89
N LEU A 282 -23.58 -14.88 19.81
CA LEU A 282 -24.91 -15.36 20.21
C LEU A 282 -25.70 -14.29 20.95
N ARG A 283 -25.07 -13.52 21.86
CA ARG A 283 -25.70 -12.37 22.52
C ARG A 283 -26.14 -11.32 21.51
N ARG A 284 -25.34 -11.04 20.49
CA ARG A 284 -25.71 -10.13 19.40
C ARG A 284 -26.84 -10.68 18.52
N ALA A 285 -26.86 -11.99 18.27
CA ALA A 285 -27.92 -12.64 17.51
C ALA A 285 -29.25 -12.68 18.29
N VAL A 286 -29.20 -13.00 19.60
CA VAL A 286 -30.35 -12.98 20.51
C VAL A 286 -30.89 -11.55 20.68
N GLN A 287 -30.01 -10.56 20.88
CA GLN A 287 -30.41 -9.14 20.89
C GLN A 287 -31.01 -8.65 19.57
N SER A 288 -30.72 -9.32 18.44
CA SER A 288 -31.34 -8.98 17.15
C SER A 288 -32.69 -9.66 16.89
N GLN A 289 -33.08 -10.65 17.72
CA GLN A 289 -34.38 -11.30 17.65
C GLN A 289 -35.40 -10.72 18.65
N ASP A 290 -34.94 -10.10 19.74
CA ASP A 290 -35.81 -9.53 20.80
C ASP A 290 -36.19 -8.05 20.61
N ILE A 291 -36.13 -7.51 19.38
CA ILE A 291 -36.59 -6.13 19.13
C ILE A 291 -37.96 -6.16 18.46
N ASP A 292 -38.99 -6.37 19.28
CA ASP A 292 -40.26 -5.67 19.12
C ASP A 292 -40.71 -5.02 20.44
N SER A 293 -41.09 -3.75 20.33
CA SER A 293 -41.74 -2.89 21.34
C SER A 293 -41.03 -2.63 22.69
N THR A 294 -40.32 -1.49 22.75
CA THR A 294 -40.54 -0.33 23.65
C THR A 294 -39.24 0.38 24.05
N LYS A 295 -39.29 1.70 23.96
CA LYS A 295 -38.20 2.67 24.13
C LYS A 295 -37.54 2.58 25.52
N THR A 296 -36.21 2.60 25.58
CA THR A 296 -35.41 3.77 26.01
C THR A 296 -33.92 3.50 25.74
N GLU A 297 -33.35 4.17 24.73
CA GLU A 297 -31.92 4.05 24.41
C GLU A 297 -31.09 5.03 25.24
N THR A 298 -30.43 4.53 26.28
CA THR A 298 -29.16 5.11 26.74
C THR A 298 -28.04 4.56 25.86
N LYS A 299 -27.54 5.44 24.98
CA LYS A 299 -26.47 5.16 24.01
C LYS A 299 -25.17 4.66 24.68
N LEU A 300 -24.68 3.50 24.25
CA LEU A 300 -23.25 3.16 24.18
C LEU A 300 -22.88 2.86 22.71
N PRO A 301 -21.63 3.13 22.29
CA PRO A 301 -21.35 3.66 20.95
C PRO A 301 -21.11 2.63 19.84
N HIS A 302 -21.44 3.08 18.63
CA HIS A 302 -21.21 2.53 17.30
C HIS A 302 -20.04 1.53 17.12
N SER A 303 -20.36 0.25 16.93
CA SER A 303 -19.42 -0.76 16.39
C SER A 303 -19.77 -1.19 14.95
N THR A 304 -20.97 -0.91 14.47
CA THR A 304 -21.43 -1.19 13.09
C THR A 304 -21.03 -0.09 12.10
N GLU A 305 -21.16 1.19 12.47
CA GLU A 305 -20.78 2.31 11.59
C GLU A 305 -19.27 2.38 11.33
N VAL A 306 -18.45 2.01 12.32
CA VAL A 306 -16.98 1.97 12.18
C VAL A 306 -16.54 0.94 11.14
N ASN A 307 -17.25 -0.19 11.03
CA ASN A 307 -16.96 -1.20 10.00
C ASN A 307 -17.41 -0.77 8.61
N TYR A 308 -18.55 -0.08 8.49
CA TYR A 308 -19.03 0.48 7.22
C TYR A 308 -18.10 1.61 6.73
N PHE A 309 -17.71 2.52 7.62
CA PHE A 309 -16.79 3.61 7.33
C PHE A 309 -15.40 3.08 6.95
N ARG A 310 -14.88 2.05 7.63
CA ARG A 310 -13.63 1.36 7.26
C ARG A 310 -13.72 0.69 5.88
N LYS A 311 -14.86 0.09 5.53
CA LYS A 311 -15.11 -0.52 4.22
C LYS A 311 -15.20 0.53 3.10
N ILE A 312 -15.73 1.71 3.39
CA ILE A 312 -15.74 2.84 2.45
C ILE A 312 -14.31 3.37 2.25
N LEU A 313 -13.57 3.58 3.35
CA LEU A 313 -12.20 4.10 3.30
C LEU A 313 -11.23 3.15 2.58
N SER A 314 -11.39 1.83 2.72
CA SER A 314 -10.52 0.86 2.05
C SER A 314 -10.68 0.83 0.52
N ASN A 315 -11.79 1.35 0.00
CA ASN A 315 -12.06 1.48 -1.43
C ASN A 315 -11.76 2.88 -1.98
N LEU A 316 -11.45 3.85 -1.10
CA LEU A 316 -11.09 5.21 -1.48
C LEU A 316 -9.60 5.29 -1.88
N GLN A 317 -9.31 6.05 -2.92
CA GLN A 317 -7.95 6.35 -3.39
C GLN A 317 -7.76 7.86 -3.44
N LEU A 318 -6.59 8.31 -2.99
CA LEU A 318 -6.16 9.71 -3.05
C LEU A 318 -4.94 9.81 -3.97
N ASP A 319 -5.03 10.71 -4.95
CA ASP A 319 -3.96 10.93 -5.89
C ASP A 319 -3.57 12.41 -5.99
N TRP A 320 -2.27 12.62 -6.21
CA TRP A 320 -1.68 13.91 -6.53
C TRP A 320 -1.37 13.94 -8.02
N ASN A 321 -1.87 14.97 -8.71
CA ASN A 321 -1.85 15.06 -10.17
C ASN A 321 -1.00 16.24 -10.61
N LEU A 322 -0.14 16.00 -11.60
CA LEU A 322 0.50 17.03 -12.39
C LEU A 322 -0.01 16.85 -13.83
N SER A 323 -0.65 17.88 -14.38
CA SER A 323 -1.21 17.80 -15.74
C SER A 323 -0.75 18.96 -16.60
N TYR A 324 -0.64 18.71 -17.89
CA TYR A 324 -0.29 19.70 -18.90
C TYR A 324 -1.40 19.76 -19.95
N CYS A 325 -1.81 20.99 -20.28
CA CYS A 325 -2.77 21.29 -21.34
C CYS A 325 -2.15 22.37 -22.24
N PRO A 326 -1.96 22.14 -23.54
CA PRO A 326 -1.47 23.17 -24.45
C PRO A 326 -2.44 24.35 -24.51
N ILE A 327 -1.94 25.54 -24.22
CA ILE A 327 -2.69 26.80 -24.37
C ILE A 327 -1.85 27.75 -25.22
N GLN A 328 -2.51 28.36 -26.19
CA GLN A 328 -1.98 29.52 -26.89
C GLN A 328 -2.37 30.76 -26.10
N SER A 329 -1.38 31.52 -25.66
CA SER A 329 -1.56 32.77 -24.92
C SER A 329 -0.75 33.88 -25.60
N PHE A 330 -1.16 35.12 -25.38
CA PHE A 330 -0.62 36.28 -26.06
C PHE A 330 -0.22 37.34 -25.05
N ASP A 331 0.87 38.06 -25.35
CA ASP A 331 1.23 39.27 -24.63
C ASP A 331 0.32 40.40 -25.13
N ALA A 332 -0.32 41.11 -24.19
CA ALA A 332 -1.23 42.19 -24.49
C ALA A 332 -1.25 43.20 -23.33
N ASN A 333 -1.28 44.48 -23.69
CA ASN A 333 -1.59 45.56 -22.78
C ASN A 333 -3.02 46.00 -23.03
N PHE A 334 -3.82 46.15 -21.99
CA PHE A 334 -5.19 46.61 -22.12
C PHE A 334 -5.60 47.45 -20.92
N ASP A 335 -6.49 48.41 -21.20
CA ASP A 335 -7.16 49.22 -20.19
C ASP A 335 -8.64 48.83 -20.17
N LEU A 336 -9.11 48.33 -19.04
CA LEU A 336 -10.50 47.94 -18.83
C LEU A 336 -11.18 48.96 -17.92
N ASN A 337 -12.24 49.57 -18.44
CA ASN A 337 -13.07 50.55 -17.76
C ASN A 337 -14.45 49.94 -17.50
N LEU A 338 -14.79 49.81 -16.21
CA LEU A 338 -16.12 49.41 -15.78
C LEU A 338 -16.88 50.65 -15.28
N ASN A 339 -17.90 51.06 -16.04
CA ASN A 339 -18.80 52.14 -15.68
C ASN A 339 -19.86 51.59 -14.70
N ASN A 340 -19.65 51.84 -13.41
CA ASN A 340 -20.53 51.37 -12.35
C ASN A 340 -21.46 52.51 -11.88
N THR A 341 -22.72 52.21 -11.62
CA THR A 341 -23.71 53.20 -11.16
C THR A 341 -23.49 53.69 -9.73
N PHE A 342 -22.64 53.01 -8.94
CA PHE A 342 -22.45 53.27 -7.51
C PHE A 342 -21.03 53.72 -7.11
N TYR A 343 -20.07 53.81 -8.06
CA TYR A 343 -18.69 54.28 -7.81
C TYR A 343 -18.09 54.88 -9.08
N ASN A 344 -17.09 55.78 -8.96
CA ASN A 344 -16.28 56.24 -10.10
C ASN A 344 -15.76 55.05 -10.92
N ASN A 345 -15.71 55.21 -12.25
CA ASN A 345 -15.28 54.18 -13.20
C ASN A 345 -14.04 53.42 -12.71
N LEU A 346 -14.13 52.09 -12.64
CA LEU A 346 -13.00 51.25 -12.28
C LEU A 346 -12.11 51.11 -13.51
N HIS A 347 -10.97 51.80 -13.50
CA HIS A 347 -9.94 51.70 -14.54
C HIS A 347 -8.88 50.68 -14.14
N LEU A 348 -8.66 49.67 -14.98
CA LEU A 348 -7.68 48.61 -14.76
C LEU A 348 -6.72 48.51 -15.93
N THR A 349 -5.44 48.76 -15.65
CA THR A 349 -4.35 48.53 -16.60
C THR A 349 -3.65 47.23 -16.24
N SER A 350 -3.51 46.32 -17.19
CA SER A 350 -2.76 45.09 -16.96
C SER A 350 -1.97 44.66 -18.20
N VAL A 351 -0.90 43.92 -17.94
CA VAL A 351 -0.02 43.32 -18.95
C VAL A 351 -0.15 41.81 -18.86
N THR A 352 -0.67 41.18 -19.90
CA THR A 352 -0.67 39.71 -20.00
C THR A 352 0.72 39.24 -20.41
N LYS A 353 1.18 38.16 -19.77
CA LYS A 353 2.39 37.43 -20.19
C LYS A 353 1.99 36.06 -20.69
N SER A 354 2.42 35.74 -21.89
CA SER A 354 2.28 34.47 -22.55
C SER A 354 3.02 33.38 -21.75
N ASN A 355 2.39 32.21 -21.70
CA ASN A 355 2.96 31.00 -21.14
C ASN A 355 2.48 29.80 -21.93
N ASN A 356 3.44 29.16 -22.59
CA ASN A 356 3.20 27.98 -23.42
C ASN A 356 3.26 26.66 -22.62
N LEU A 357 3.56 26.73 -21.32
CA LEU A 357 3.69 25.60 -20.40
C LEU A 357 2.82 25.75 -19.14
N PRO A 358 1.48 25.83 -19.27
CA PRO A 358 0.63 25.89 -18.08
C PRO A 358 0.56 24.50 -17.42
N ILE A 359 1.35 24.35 -16.35
CA ILE A 359 1.31 23.16 -15.50
C ILE A 359 0.17 23.30 -14.50
N ILE A 360 -0.70 22.29 -14.46
CA ILE A 360 -1.84 22.17 -13.57
C ILE A 360 -1.48 21.21 -12.44
N PHE A 361 -1.57 21.68 -11.19
CA PHE A 361 -1.48 20.81 -10.03
C PHE A 361 -2.89 20.44 -9.56
N GLY A 362 -3.11 19.18 -9.23
CA GLY A 362 -4.43 18.71 -8.84
C GLY A 362 -4.42 17.61 -7.79
N VAL A 363 -5.60 17.37 -7.25
CA VAL A 363 -5.90 16.27 -6.32
C VAL A 363 -7.09 15.51 -6.90
N SER A 364 -7.05 14.19 -6.81
CA SER A 364 -8.18 13.35 -7.20
C SER A 364 -8.56 12.36 -6.11
N TRP A 365 -9.86 12.10 -6.05
CA TRP A 365 -10.47 11.05 -5.26
C TRP A 365 -11.03 10.00 -6.22
N SER A 366 -10.75 8.73 -5.94
CA SER A 366 -11.36 7.63 -6.69
C SER A 366 -11.99 6.63 -5.74
N TYR A 367 -13.22 6.20 -6.00
CA TYR A 367 -13.90 5.15 -5.24
C TYR A 367 -14.03 3.89 -6.09
N LYS A 368 -13.50 2.76 -5.61
CA LYS A 368 -13.64 1.46 -6.28
C LYS A 368 -15.03 0.88 -6.02
N LEU A 369 -15.85 0.79 -7.06
CA LEU A 369 -17.12 0.07 -7.01
C LEU A 369 -16.88 -1.44 -6.98
N ASN A 370 -15.90 -1.91 -7.77
CA ASN A 370 -15.41 -3.28 -7.76
C ASN A 370 -13.97 -3.33 -8.31
N ARG A 371 -13.47 -4.52 -8.68
CA ARG A 371 -12.11 -4.70 -9.20
C ARG A 371 -11.86 -3.98 -10.54
N HIS A 372 -12.90 -3.68 -11.32
CA HIS A 372 -12.80 -3.07 -12.64
C HIS A 372 -13.32 -1.61 -12.67
N TRP A 373 -14.40 -1.30 -11.95
CA TRP A 373 -15.07 0.00 -12.07
C TRP A 373 -14.68 0.97 -10.94
N LEU A 374 -14.39 2.21 -11.32
CA LEU A 374 -14.09 3.32 -10.42
C LEU A 374 -14.96 4.53 -10.74
N ILE A 375 -15.39 5.23 -9.69
CA ILE A 375 -15.87 6.62 -9.77
C ILE A 375 -14.68 7.52 -9.48
N THR A 376 -14.44 8.53 -10.30
CA THR A 376 -13.30 9.45 -10.18
C THR A 376 -13.78 10.89 -10.09
N TYR A 377 -13.19 11.66 -9.18
CA TYR A 377 -13.38 13.11 -9.06
C TYR A 377 -12.02 13.79 -9.00
N GLN A 378 -11.78 14.79 -9.84
CA GLN A 378 -10.50 15.47 -9.96
C GLN A 378 -10.67 16.99 -9.92
N LEU A 379 -9.87 17.64 -9.09
CA LEU A 379 -9.71 19.08 -9.04
C LEU A 379 -8.29 19.45 -9.47
N GLY A 380 -8.15 20.54 -10.23
CA GLY A 380 -6.84 21.04 -10.66
C GLY A 380 -6.80 22.56 -10.80
N SER A 381 -5.65 23.17 -10.55
CA SER A 381 -5.39 24.59 -10.80
C SER A 381 -3.99 24.81 -11.37
N SER A 382 -3.84 25.78 -12.28
CA SER A 382 -2.53 26.16 -12.84
C SER A 382 -1.63 26.83 -11.81
N PHE A 383 -0.31 26.62 -11.96
CA PHE A 383 0.70 27.28 -11.15
C PHE A 383 0.96 28.70 -11.66
N LYS A 384 0.64 29.72 -10.86
CA LYS A 384 0.59 31.14 -11.28
C LYS A 384 1.93 31.89 -11.22
N ARG A 385 3.02 31.24 -10.79
CA ARG A 385 4.30 31.94 -10.51
C ARG A 385 4.98 32.49 -11.76
N PHE A 386 4.74 31.91 -12.93
CA PHE A 386 5.46 32.23 -14.17
C PHE A 386 4.56 32.84 -15.26
N SER A 387 3.25 32.96 -15.00
CA SER A 387 2.29 33.47 -15.97
C SER A 387 0.99 33.91 -15.32
N ASN A 388 0.34 34.88 -15.94
CA ASN A 388 -0.99 35.32 -15.54
C ASN A 388 -2.11 34.42 -16.11
N THR A 389 -1.76 33.34 -16.83
CA THR A 389 -2.72 32.37 -17.35
C THR A 389 -3.22 31.44 -16.23
N SER A 390 -4.54 31.41 -16.08
CA SER A 390 -5.23 30.73 -14.99
C SER A 390 -6.06 29.60 -15.60
N ILE A 391 -5.82 28.37 -15.18
CA ILE A 391 -6.64 27.21 -15.55
C ILE A 391 -7.15 26.59 -14.26
N LYS A 392 -8.45 26.29 -14.21
CA LYS A 392 -9.08 25.49 -13.16
C LYS A 392 -9.86 24.37 -13.81
N GLN A 393 -9.74 23.19 -13.24
CA GLN A 393 -10.35 21.98 -13.76
C GLN A 393 -11.15 21.32 -12.65
N ASN A 394 -12.36 20.89 -13.01
CA ASN A 394 -13.20 20.03 -12.20
C ASN A 394 -13.78 18.93 -13.07
N ASP A 395 -13.35 17.70 -12.85
CA ASP A 395 -13.80 16.55 -13.62
C ASP A 395 -14.44 15.50 -12.71
N ILE A 396 -15.56 14.94 -13.14
CA ILE A 396 -16.20 13.78 -12.51
C ILE A 396 -16.49 12.71 -13.55
N GLY A 397 -16.24 11.45 -13.24
CA GLY A 397 -16.41 10.41 -14.24
C GLY A 397 -16.30 8.98 -13.73
N LEU A 398 -16.35 8.07 -14.70
CA LEU A 398 -16.20 6.65 -14.52
C LEU A 398 -14.94 6.17 -15.22
N ALA A 399 -14.22 5.25 -14.58
CA ALA A 399 -13.07 4.57 -15.16
C ALA A 399 -13.22 3.05 -15.08
N TYR A 400 -12.86 2.38 -16.16
CA TYR A 400 -12.78 0.93 -16.27
C TYR A 400 -11.32 0.48 -16.28
N ARG A 401 -10.99 -0.46 -15.40
CA ARG A 401 -9.63 -0.92 -15.10
C ARG A 401 -9.39 -2.32 -15.64
N LEU A 402 -8.38 -2.44 -16.49
CA LEU A 402 -7.84 -3.68 -17.04
C LEU A 402 -6.48 -3.99 -16.43
N ILE A 403 -6.26 -5.24 -16.02
CA ILE A 403 -4.99 -5.72 -15.48
C ILE A 403 -4.34 -6.62 -16.54
N LEU A 404 -3.32 -6.11 -17.22
CA LEU A 404 -2.72 -6.79 -18.40
C LEU A 404 -1.72 -7.89 -18.01
N ASN A 405 -1.11 -7.82 -16.81
CA ASN A 405 -0.18 -8.85 -16.34
C ASN A 405 -0.48 -9.20 -14.89
N ALA A 406 -1.14 -10.34 -14.67
CA ALA A 406 -1.51 -10.81 -13.34
C ALA A 406 -0.42 -11.65 -12.67
N ALA A 407 0.69 -12.03 -13.31
CA ALA A 407 1.69 -12.90 -12.69
C ALA A 407 2.86 -12.13 -12.05
N ARG A 408 3.14 -10.91 -12.54
CA ARG A 408 4.25 -10.03 -12.09
C ARG A 408 3.71 -8.73 -11.48
N LYS A 409 4.55 -7.70 -11.31
CA LYS A 409 4.08 -6.35 -10.95
C LYS A 409 3.01 -5.92 -11.98
N PRO A 410 1.76 -5.67 -11.57
CA PRO A 410 0.68 -5.52 -12.53
C PRO A 410 0.84 -4.24 -13.33
N ILE A 411 0.77 -4.38 -14.65
CA ILE A 411 0.56 -3.26 -15.57
C ILE A 411 -0.95 -3.08 -15.65
N ILE A 412 -1.41 -1.90 -15.27
CA ILE A 412 -2.84 -1.56 -15.26
C ILE A 412 -3.10 -0.50 -16.31
N VAL A 413 -4.12 -0.75 -17.12
CA VAL A 413 -4.68 0.21 -18.06
C VAL A 413 -6.06 0.64 -17.57
N GLU A 414 -6.30 1.94 -17.48
CA GLU A 414 -7.59 2.52 -17.09
C GLU A 414 -8.13 3.32 -18.28
N SER A 415 -9.32 2.98 -18.76
CA SER A 415 -10.06 3.77 -19.75
C SER A 415 -11.16 4.54 -19.04
N SER A 416 -11.33 5.82 -19.32
CA SER A 416 -12.24 6.68 -18.56
C SER A 416 -13.08 7.59 -19.43
N ILE A 417 -14.28 7.89 -18.94
CA ILE A 417 -15.18 8.92 -19.45
C ILE A 417 -15.53 9.86 -18.31
N LYS A 418 -15.29 11.15 -18.49
CA LYS A 418 -15.49 12.17 -17.45
C LYS A 418 -16.27 13.35 -18.01
N TYR A 419 -17.22 13.87 -17.25
CA TYR A 419 -17.71 15.22 -17.44
C TYR A 419 -16.66 16.19 -16.89
N ALA A 420 -16.26 17.14 -17.71
CA ALA A 420 -15.20 18.11 -17.41
C ALA A 420 -15.77 19.53 -17.43
N ASN A 421 -15.47 20.29 -16.39
CA ASN A 421 -15.72 21.72 -16.32
C ASN A 421 -14.38 22.44 -16.17
N VAL A 422 -13.95 23.09 -17.24
CA VAL A 422 -12.65 23.76 -17.33
C VAL A 422 -12.86 25.26 -17.45
N GLN A 423 -12.37 26.00 -16.46
CA GLN A 423 -12.31 27.45 -16.52
C GLN A 423 -10.88 27.85 -16.89
N TYR A 424 -10.70 28.63 -17.95
CA TYR A 424 -9.41 29.18 -18.32
C TYR A 424 -9.51 30.67 -18.63
N GLY A 425 -8.40 31.38 -18.50
CA GLY A 425 -8.39 32.82 -18.73
C GLY A 425 -7.11 33.48 -18.23
N VAL A 426 -7.20 34.78 -18.03
CA VAL A 426 -6.07 35.61 -17.57
C VAL A 426 -6.45 36.32 -16.28
N ASP A 427 -5.58 36.20 -15.29
CA ASP A 427 -5.64 36.97 -14.05
C ASP A 427 -5.01 38.36 -14.28
N PHE A 428 -5.68 39.42 -13.86
CA PHE A 428 -5.20 40.81 -14.03
C PHE A 428 -4.49 41.37 -12.80
N GLY A 429 -4.46 40.59 -11.72
CA GLY A 429 -3.83 40.95 -10.46
C GLY A 429 -4.84 41.35 -9.38
N GLY A 430 -4.28 41.74 -8.23
CA GLY A 430 -5.05 42.24 -7.10
C GLY A 430 -5.25 43.75 -7.20
N ILE A 431 -6.48 44.20 -6.93
CA ILE A 431 -6.82 45.60 -6.71
C ILE A 431 -6.88 45.84 -5.21
N ASP A 432 -6.27 46.91 -4.73
CA ASP A 432 -6.35 47.31 -3.33
C ASP A 432 -7.73 47.89 -3.01
N ASN A 433 -8.33 47.35 -1.96
CA ASN A 433 -9.61 47.77 -1.38
C ASN A 433 -9.42 48.05 0.12
N PRO A 434 -8.55 48.99 0.49
CA PRO A 434 -8.15 49.21 1.88
C PRO A 434 -9.34 49.62 2.77
N MET A 435 -10.33 50.29 2.18
CA MET A 435 -11.53 50.80 2.86
C MET A 435 -12.70 49.80 2.86
N LYS A 436 -12.57 48.62 2.23
CA LYS A 436 -13.59 47.55 2.24
C LYS A 436 -14.99 48.02 1.81
N ASN A 437 -15.04 48.93 0.84
CA ASN A 437 -16.24 49.66 0.44
C ASN A 437 -16.57 49.51 -1.05
N ILE A 438 -15.84 48.68 -1.79
CA ILE A 438 -16.17 48.41 -3.19
C ILE A 438 -17.48 47.61 -3.26
N ILE A 439 -18.46 48.16 -3.97
CA ILE A 439 -19.76 47.54 -4.23
C ILE A 439 -19.98 47.49 -5.74
N ILE A 440 -20.21 46.30 -6.29
CA ILE A 440 -20.45 46.08 -7.73
C ILE A 440 -21.67 45.18 -7.85
N ASP A 441 -22.67 45.58 -8.64
CA ASP A 441 -23.94 44.85 -8.80
C ASP A 441 -24.59 44.46 -7.47
N LYS A 442 -24.60 45.41 -6.51
CA LYS A 442 -25.10 45.25 -5.13
C LYS A 442 -24.31 44.25 -4.27
N GLN A 443 -23.26 43.63 -4.78
CA GLN A 443 -22.34 42.79 -4.02
C GLN A 443 -21.24 43.66 -3.39
N LYS A 444 -21.13 43.64 -2.06
CA LYS A 444 -20.07 44.32 -1.32
C LYS A 444 -18.85 43.42 -1.17
N PHE A 445 -17.67 43.98 -1.44
CA PHE A 445 -16.37 43.34 -1.24
C PHE A 445 -15.71 43.88 0.05
N ASN A 446 -15.59 43.00 1.04
CA ASN A 446 -15.04 43.25 2.37
C ASN A 446 -13.56 42.87 2.51
N SER A 447 -12.93 42.29 1.48
CA SER A 447 -11.50 41.97 1.48
C SER A 447 -10.64 43.22 1.23
N LYS A 448 -9.45 43.27 1.83
CA LYS A 448 -8.46 44.36 1.62
C LYS A 448 -7.87 44.36 0.21
N SER A 449 -7.97 43.24 -0.50
CA SER A 449 -7.53 43.09 -1.89
C SER A 449 -8.50 42.18 -2.64
N ILE A 450 -8.74 42.49 -3.91
CA ILE A 450 -9.71 41.79 -4.77
C ILE A 450 -8.97 41.32 -6.03
N LEU A 451 -9.14 40.06 -6.43
CA LEU A 451 -8.62 39.56 -7.70
C LEU A 451 -9.57 39.90 -8.84
N THR A 452 -8.98 40.30 -9.95
CA THR A 452 -9.70 40.48 -11.20
C THR A 452 -9.09 39.65 -12.30
N GLY A 453 -9.88 39.35 -13.32
CA GLY A 453 -9.45 38.60 -14.48
C GLY A 453 -10.58 38.34 -15.44
N ILE A 454 -10.25 37.96 -16.67
CA ILE A 454 -11.22 37.53 -17.66
C ILE A 454 -11.10 36.02 -17.83
N TYR A 455 -12.23 35.33 -17.78
CA TYR A 455 -12.27 33.88 -17.87
C TYR A 455 -13.40 33.39 -18.75
N GLN A 456 -13.14 32.30 -19.45
CA GLN A 456 -14.11 31.49 -20.15
C GLN A 456 -14.28 30.16 -19.44
N GLN A 457 -15.51 29.67 -19.38
CA GLN A 457 -15.83 28.36 -18.81
C GLN A 457 -16.26 27.45 -19.96
N THR A 458 -15.65 26.27 -20.05
CA THR A 458 -15.98 25.25 -21.05
C THR A 458 -16.34 23.95 -20.35
N GLU A 459 -17.51 23.43 -20.71
CA GLU A 459 -18.03 22.13 -20.28
C GLU A 459 -17.84 21.14 -21.41
N GLY A 460 -17.47 19.90 -21.08
CA GLY A 460 -17.15 18.89 -22.07
C GLY A 460 -17.09 17.49 -21.52
N ILE A 461 -16.85 16.54 -22.41
CA ILE A 461 -16.61 15.14 -22.07
C ILE A 461 -15.14 14.82 -22.34
N LYS A 462 -14.44 14.31 -21.33
CA LYS A 462 -13.08 13.78 -21.48
C LYS A 462 -13.10 12.27 -21.65
N LEU A 463 -12.48 11.80 -22.73
CA LEU A 463 -12.18 10.40 -22.96
C LEU A 463 -10.70 10.16 -22.69
N GLY A 464 -10.38 9.31 -21.72
CA GLY A 464 -9.02 9.14 -21.23
C GLY A 464 -8.55 7.70 -21.27
N VAL A 465 -7.25 7.52 -21.51
CA VAL A 465 -6.54 6.26 -21.29
C VAL A 465 -5.34 6.54 -20.40
N ALA A 466 -5.16 5.71 -19.37
CA ALA A 466 -4.07 5.81 -18.43
C ALA A 466 -3.35 4.46 -18.26
N GLY A 467 -2.03 4.49 -18.36
CA GLY A 467 -1.16 3.36 -18.06
C GLY A 467 -0.51 3.55 -16.71
N SER A 468 -0.37 2.48 -15.92
CA SER A 468 0.23 2.59 -14.59
C SER A 468 1.06 1.41 -14.16
N ILE A 469 2.06 1.74 -13.36
CA ILE A 469 3.04 0.82 -12.81
C ILE A 469 3.13 1.01 -11.29
N TYR A 470 3.33 -0.10 -10.58
CA TYR A 470 3.55 -0.06 -9.14
C TYR A 470 5.03 0.13 -8.84
N SER A 471 5.36 1.25 -8.19
CA SER A 471 6.65 1.37 -7.51
C SER A 471 6.68 0.43 -6.29
N LYS A 472 5.59 0.41 -5.51
CA LYS A 472 5.27 -0.52 -4.39
C LYS A 472 3.76 -0.80 -4.37
N LYS A 473 3.23 -1.84 -3.70
CA LYS A 473 1.77 -2.14 -3.70
C LYS A 473 0.87 -0.97 -3.23
N SER A 474 1.38 -0.07 -2.40
CA SER A 474 0.68 1.13 -1.92
C SER A 474 0.99 2.42 -2.72
N LYS A 475 1.92 2.38 -3.68
CA LYS A 475 2.39 3.54 -4.44
C LYS A 475 2.41 3.25 -5.94
N GLN A 476 1.58 3.97 -6.67
CA GLN A 476 1.36 3.77 -8.10
C GLN A 476 1.71 5.05 -8.85
N LEU A 477 2.50 4.91 -9.91
CA LEU A 477 2.76 5.99 -10.87
C LEU A 477 1.88 5.74 -12.09
N ILE A 478 1.18 6.78 -12.54
CA ILE A 478 0.20 6.71 -13.61
C ILE A 478 0.54 7.79 -14.63
N LEU A 479 0.56 7.41 -15.90
CA LEU A 479 0.64 8.32 -17.03
C LEU A 479 -0.70 8.29 -17.74
N SER A 480 -1.32 9.44 -17.98
CA SER A 480 -2.62 9.55 -18.65
C SER A 480 -2.58 10.49 -19.84
N ILE A 481 -3.44 10.18 -20.81
CA ILE A 481 -3.78 11.06 -21.92
C ILE A 481 -5.31 11.14 -21.96
N ASP A 482 -5.85 12.34 -21.87
CA ASP A 482 -7.28 12.60 -21.93
C ASP A 482 -7.58 13.54 -23.11
N TYR A 483 -8.55 13.18 -23.96
CA TYR A 483 -9.08 14.04 -25.02
C TYR A 483 -10.40 14.66 -24.57
N MET A 484 -10.51 15.99 -24.55
CA MET A 484 -11.73 16.71 -24.20
C MET A 484 -12.53 17.08 -25.46
N TYR A 485 -13.75 16.58 -25.54
CA TYR A 485 -14.76 17.06 -26.48
C TYR A 485 -15.55 18.21 -25.83
N PRO A 486 -15.38 19.47 -26.25
CA PRO A 486 -16.15 20.59 -25.70
C PRO A 486 -17.62 20.48 -26.13
N LEU A 487 -18.54 20.62 -25.18
CA LEU A 487 -19.98 20.62 -25.41
C LEU A 487 -20.54 22.04 -25.42
N ASN A 488 -20.12 22.86 -24.46
CA ASN A 488 -20.60 24.22 -24.31
C ASN A 488 -19.46 25.10 -23.78
N SER A 489 -19.31 26.29 -24.38
CA SER A 489 -18.36 27.29 -23.92
C SER A 489 -19.12 28.57 -23.62
N SER A 490 -19.00 29.06 -22.38
CA SER A 490 -19.61 30.33 -22.00
C SER A 490 -19.02 31.47 -22.80
N ILE A 491 -19.77 32.56 -22.92
CA ILE A 491 -19.18 33.85 -23.27
C ILE A 491 -18.14 34.18 -22.19
N PRO A 492 -16.95 34.67 -22.57
CA PRO A 492 -15.98 35.11 -21.59
C PRO A 492 -16.54 36.23 -20.70
N SER A 493 -16.17 36.21 -19.43
CA SER A 493 -16.66 37.16 -18.43
C SER A 493 -15.50 37.77 -17.68
N PHE A 494 -15.60 39.07 -17.42
CA PHE A 494 -14.80 39.75 -16.41
C PHE A 494 -15.29 39.32 -15.03
N GLN A 495 -14.37 38.83 -14.20
CA GLN A 495 -14.69 38.31 -12.88
C GLN A 495 -13.91 39.05 -11.82
N ILE A 496 -14.61 39.39 -10.76
CA ILE A 496 -14.08 40.09 -9.59
C ILE A 496 -14.33 39.16 -8.40
N LYS A 497 -13.27 38.85 -7.64
CA LYS A 497 -13.33 37.87 -6.56
C LYS A 497 -12.53 38.33 -5.34
N GLU A 498 -13.09 38.17 -4.15
CA GLU A 498 -12.37 38.43 -2.90
C GLU A 498 -11.16 37.52 -2.68
N ILE A 499 -10.14 38.07 -2.02
CA ILE A 499 -8.99 37.34 -1.49
C ILE A 499 -9.12 37.26 0.03
N GLY A 500 -9.32 36.05 0.57
CA GLY A 500 -9.39 35.81 2.00
C GLY A 500 -8.81 34.43 2.37
N PHE A 501 -8.09 34.35 3.49
CA PHE A 501 -7.44 33.13 3.98
C PHE A 501 -8.44 32.15 4.65
N PHE A 502 -9.68 32.59 4.96
CA PHE A 502 -10.67 31.78 5.72
C PHE A 502 -12.13 31.84 5.20
N GLU A 503 -12.42 32.46 4.06
CA GLU A 503 -13.81 32.60 3.60
C GLU A 503 -14.20 31.43 2.68
N LEU A 504 -15.00 30.50 3.23
CA LEU A 504 -15.55 29.33 2.53
C LEU A 504 -16.39 29.70 1.29
N PHE A 505 -16.86 30.95 1.20
CA PHE A 505 -17.69 31.47 0.10
C PHE A 505 -17.29 32.92 -0.25
N PRO A 506 -16.18 33.13 -0.98
CA PRO A 506 -15.74 34.48 -1.34
C PRO A 506 -16.75 35.16 -2.25
N SER A 507 -17.04 36.44 -2.00
CA SER A 507 -17.90 37.23 -2.88
C SER A 507 -17.32 37.25 -4.28
N LYS A 508 -18.18 37.01 -5.27
CA LYS A 508 -17.80 36.96 -6.68
C LYS A 508 -18.85 37.62 -7.55
N VAL A 509 -18.41 38.56 -8.38
CA VAL A 509 -19.23 39.14 -9.44
C VAL A 509 -18.68 38.68 -10.79
N LYS A 510 -19.58 38.34 -11.71
CA LYS A 510 -19.25 38.02 -13.10
C LYS A 510 -20.01 39.00 -13.99
N ILE A 511 -19.28 39.73 -14.84
CA ILE A 511 -19.84 40.64 -15.83
C ILE A 511 -19.45 40.09 -17.20
N SER A 512 -20.43 39.89 -18.08
CA SER A 512 -20.16 39.36 -19.42
C SER A 512 -19.39 40.38 -20.25
N LEU A 513 -18.46 39.96 -21.11
CA LEU A 513 -17.64 40.90 -21.88
C LEU A 513 -18.40 41.70 -22.96
N ASP A 514 -19.61 41.26 -23.31
CA ASP A 514 -20.54 41.97 -24.19
C ASP A 514 -21.42 43.00 -23.46
N ASP A 515 -21.28 43.13 -22.12
CA ASP A 515 -21.99 44.14 -21.33
C ASP A 515 -21.49 45.55 -21.67
N SER A 516 -22.43 46.43 -22.04
CA SER A 516 -22.14 47.82 -22.44
C SER A 516 -21.46 48.67 -21.37
N ARG A 517 -21.47 48.23 -20.11
CA ARG A 517 -20.76 48.89 -19.00
C ARG A 517 -19.25 48.67 -19.02
N LEU A 518 -18.79 47.63 -19.73
CA LEU A 518 -17.38 47.34 -19.92
C LEU A 518 -16.89 47.98 -21.22
N THR A 519 -15.96 48.91 -21.09
CA THR A 519 -15.26 49.51 -22.23
C THR A 519 -13.79 49.16 -22.13
N MET A 520 -13.20 48.72 -23.25
CA MET A 520 -11.79 48.36 -23.32
C MET A 520 -11.10 49.34 -24.28
N SER A 521 -10.18 50.14 -23.76
CA SER A 521 -9.41 51.11 -24.54
C SER A 521 -7.98 50.60 -24.78
N HIS A 522 -7.40 51.05 -25.90
CA HIS A 522 -6.13 50.60 -26.52
C HIS A 522 -6.16 49.28 -27.33
N GLN A 523 -5.81 49.42 -28.62
CA GLN A 523 -5.70 48.34 -29.61
C GLN A 523 -4.40 47.53 -29.42
N SER A 524 -4.55 46.39 -28.76
CA SER A 524 -4.28 45.11 -29.42
C SER A 524 -5.41 44.19 -28.98
N ASN A 525 -6.19 43.65 -29.92
CA ASN A 525 -7.38 42.83 -29.62
C ASN A 525 -7.07 41.88 -28.45
N LEU A 526 -7.74 42.03 -27.31
CA LEU A 526 -7.59 41.11 -26.18
C LEU A 526 -7.89 39.70 -26.68
N GLN A 527 -6.85 38.92 -26.96
CA GLN A 527 -6.98 37.53 -27.34
C GLN A 527 -6.89 36.70 -26.07
N LEU A 528 -8.05 36.19 -25.65
CA LEU A 528 -8.07 35.26 -24.53
C LEU A 528 -7.23 34.03 -24.86
N PRO A 529 -6.55 33.46 -23.84
CA PRO A 529 -5.85 32.21 -24.03
C PRO A 529 -6.81 31.17 -24.60
N LYS A 530 -6.42 30.53 -25.70
CA LYS A 530 -7.21 29.47 -26.33
C LYS A 530 -6.54 28.15 -26.05
N ILE A 531 -7.34 27.15 -25.65
CA ILE A 531 -6.88 25.77 -25.61
C ILE A 531 -6.52 25.39 -27.05
N SER A 532 -5.23 25.20 -27.32
CA SER A 532 -4.72 24.97 -28.69
C SER A 532 -4.83 23.51 -29.11
N SER A 533 -5.01 22.62 -28.13
CA SER A 533 -5.21 21.20 -28.31
C SER A 533 -6.18 20.69 -27.27
N ASN A 534 -7.11 19.84 -27.70
CA ASN A 534 -8.06 19.17 -26.81
C ASN A 534 -7.42 18.00 -26.02
N PHE A 535 -6.09 17.90 -25.98
CA PHE A 535 -5.38 16.86 -25.24
C PHE A 535 -4.81 17.36 -23.92
N TRP A 536 -5.06 16.59 -22.85
CA TRP A 536 -4.46 16.74 -21.53
C TRP A 536 -3.51 15.57 -21.30
N PHE A 537 -2.32 15.88 -20.79
CA PHE A 537 -1.31 14.89 -20.43
C PHE A 537 -1.13 14.90 -18.92
N GLY A 538 -1.26 13.75 -18.28
CA GLY A 538 -1.21 13.62 -16.82
C GLY A 538 -0.07 12.74 -16.34
N LEU A 539 0.58 13.18 -15.26
CA LEU A 539 1.42 12.38 -14.39
C LEU A 539 0.80 12.37 -13.00
N THR A 540 0.39 11.19 -12.55
CA THR A 540 -0.31 11.03 -11.27
C THR A 540 0.47 10.11 -10.34
N TYR A 541 0.61 10.55 -9.10
CA TYR A 541 1.13 9.75 -8.00
C TYR A 541 0.01 9.37 -7.04
N ARG A 542 -0.33 8.08 -7.03
CA ARG A 542 -1.42 7.50 -6.25
C ARG A 542 -0.90 6.81 -5.01
N VAL A 543 -1.47 7.14 -3.85
CA VAL A 543 -1.21 6.45 -2.58
C VAL A 543 -2.48 5.71 -2.17
N ARG A 544 -2.37 4.40 -1.95
CA ARG A 544 -3.46 3.62 -1.35
C ARG A 544 -3.33 3.69 0.16
N LEU A 545 -4.41 4.16 0.80
CA LEU A 545 -4.56 4.20 2.25
C LEU A 545 -4.72 2.80 2.85
#